data_AF-A0A947JTZ0-F1
#
_entry.id   AF-A0A947JTZ0-F1
#
_cell.length_a   1.000
_cell.length_b   1.000
_cell.length_c   1.000
_cell.angle_alpha   90.00
_cell.angle_beta   90.00
_cell.angle_gamma   90.00
#
_symmetry.space_group_name_H-M   'P 1'
#
loop_
_entity.id
_entity.type
_entity.pdbx_description
1 polymer ?
#
loop_
_entity_poly.entity_id
_entity_poly.type
_entity_poly.pdbx_seq_one_letter_code
_entity_poly.pdbx_strand_id
1 'polypeptide(L)'
;DQQHPKAREIRALVGEQLPEMIDSYRRIPVQLRREVRMGGTPDQQLTDSLGKISGEIDSITRQLAEGSLDDLAIKHRFLDYKFGEGAATSPELEHSSTPKPTGAP
;
A
#
# COMPACT_ATOMS: atom_id res chain seq x y z
N ASP A 1 -6.13 2.28 -2.63
CA ASP A 1 -6.18 3.74 -2.84
C ASP A 1 -5.47 4.09 -4.16
N GLN A 2 -6.17 4.69 -5.13
CA GLN A 2 -5.58 5.04 -6.43
C GLN A 2 -4.62 6.23 -6.35
N GLN A 3 -4.67 7.02 -5.27
CA GLN A 3 -3.79 8.17 -5.04
C GLN A 3 -2.46 7.77 -4.38
N HIS A 4 -2.32 6.51 -3.93
CA HIS A 4 -1.13 6.02 -3.24
C HIS A 4 0.14 6.28 -4.06
N PRO A 5 1.22 6.85 -3.47
CA PRO A 5 2.43 7.22 -4.20
C PRO A 5 3.04 6.03 -4.96
N LYS A 6 3.07 4.84 -4.34
CA LYS A 6 3.53 3.62 -5.01
C LYS A 6 2.65 3.17 -6.19
N ALA A 7 1.34 3.44 -6.15
CA ALA A 7 0.46 3.15 -7.28
C ALA A 7 0.67 4.14 -8.45
N ARG A 8 1.26 5.31 -8.20
CA ARG A 8 1.72 6.24 -9.26
C ARG A 8 3.01 5.73 -9.90
N GLU A 9 3.91 5.16 -9.11
CA GLU A 9 5.16 4.56 -9.58
C GLU A 9 4.92 3.39 -10.55
N ILE A 10 4.02 2.46 -10.23
CA ILE A 10 3.61 1.39 -11.18
C ILE A 10 3.11 1.99 -12.49
N ARG A 11 2.29 3.05 -12.43
CA ARG A 11 1.77 3.71 -13.63
C ARG A 11 2.87 4.36 -14.47
N ALA A 12 3.90 4.94 -13.84
CA ALA A 12 5.05 5.47 -14.56
C ALA A 12 5.88 4.34 -15.20
N LEU A 13 6.12 3.24 -14.47
CA LEU A 13 6.84 2.08 -15.00
C LEU A 13 6.15 1.48 -16.24
N VAL A 14 4.82 1.30 -16.18
CA VAL A 14 4.04 0.68 -17.25
C VAL A 14 3.69 1.67 -18.37
N GLY A 15 3.40 2.92 -18.01
CA GLY A 15 2.88 3.93 -18.94
C GLY A 15 3.95 4.72 -19.68
N GLU A 16 5.15 4.84 -19.13
CA GLU A 16 6.22 5.66 -19.69
C GLU A 16 7.48 4.83 -19.95
N GLN A 17 8.03 4.21 -18.90
CA GLN A 17 9.34 3.56 -18.97
C GLN A 17 9.34 2.31 -19.87
N LEU A 18 8.35 1.41 -19.70
CA LEU A 18 8.25 0.21 -20.51
C LEU A 18 8.06 0.52 -22.00
N PRO A 19 7.10 1.38 -22.41
CA PRO A 19 6.95 1.76 -23.81
C PRO A 19 8.21 2.38 -24.42
N GLU A 20 8.85 3.32 -23.71
CA GLU A 20 10.08 3.97 -24.17
C GLU A 20 11.22 2.95 -24.40
N MET A 21 11.35 1.97 -23.50
CA MET A 21 12.32 0.89 -23.61
C MET A 21 12.05 -0.02 -24.81
N ILE A 22 10.79 -0.42 -25.03
CA ILE A 22 10.40 -1.21 -26.22
C ILE A 22 10.71 -0.43 -27.49
N ASP A 23 10.38 0.85 -27.55
CA ASP A 23 10.65 1.69 -28.71
C ASP A 23 12.14 1.84 -28.99
N SER A 24 12.95 1.98 -27.94
CA SER A 24 14.41 2.02 -28.04
C SER A 24 14.97 0.72 -28.62
N TYR A 25 14.51 -0.43 -28.15
CA TYR A 25 14.89 -1.73 -28.72
C TYR A 25 14.43 -1.90 -30.17
N ARG A 26 13.23 -1.44 -30.51
CA ARG A 26 12.68 -1.55 -31.88
C ARG A 26 13.49 -0.77 -32.91
N ARG A 27 14.13 0.33 -32.52
CA ARG A 27 15.03 1.12 -33.37
C ARG A 27 16.32 0.38 -33.75
N ILE A 28 16.66 -0.70 -33.05
CA ILE A 28 17.85 -1.51 -33.33
C ILE A 28 17.58 -2.44 -34.52
N PRO A 29 18.39 -2.38 -35.60
CA PRO A 29 18.29 -3.32 -36.71
C PRO A 29 18.38 -4.78 -36.26
N VAL A 30 17.52 -5.65 -36.79
CA VAL A 30 17.37 -7.05 -36.33
C VAL A 30 18.70 -7.81 -36.30
N GLN A 31 19.53 -7.65 -37.33
CA GLN A 31 20.86 -8.26 -37.42
C GLN A 31 21.80 -7.87 -36.25
N LEU A 32 21.67 -6.66 -35.71
CA LEU A 32 22.54 -6.16 -34.63
C LEU A 32 22.05 -6.56 -33.24
N ARG A 33 20.81 -7.07 -33.09
CA ARG A 33 20.21 -7.34 -31.77
C ARG A 33 20.86 -8.49 -31.00
N ARG A 34 21.57 -9.36 -31.72
CA ARG A 34 22.34 -10.48 -31.17
C ARG A 34 23.84 -10.18 -31.07
N GLU A 35 24.28 -9.02 -31.55
CA GLU A 35 25.68 -8.63 -31.41
C GLU A 35 25.95 -8.16 -29.99
N VAL A 36 26.98 -8.72 -29.36
CA VAL A 36 27.40 -8.31 -28.02
C VAL A 36 27.97 -6.90 -28.09
N ARG A 37 27.38 -5.99 -27.33
CA ARG A 37 27.81 -4.59 -27.20
C ARG A 37 27.61 -4.13 -25.76
N MET A 38 28.60 -3.43 -25.20
CA MET A 38 28.47 -2.86 -23.84
C MET A 38 27.90 -3.84 -22.80
N GLY A 39 28.57 -4.96 -22.57
CA GLY A 39 28.21 -5.89 -21.50
C GLY A 39 27.08 -6.89 -21.79
N GLY A 40 26.44 -6.87 -22.97
CA GLY A 40 25.45 -7.89 -23.36
C GLY A 40 24.94 -7.71 -24.79
N THR A 41 24.02 -8.55 -25.25
CA THR A 41 23.30 -8.28 -26.51
C THR A 41 22.10 -7.37 -26.23
N PRO A 42 21.62 -6.57 -27.21
CA PRO A 42 20.36 -5.86 -27.07
C PRO A 42 19.17 -6.74 -26.67
N ASP A 43 19.10 -7.98 -27.17
CA ASP A 43 18.09 -8.97 -26.76
C ASP A 43 18.16 -9.29 -25.27
N GLN A 44 19.38 -9.48 -24.76
CA GLN A 44 19.63 -9.76 -23.34
C GLN A 44 19.30 -8.53 -22.49
N GLN A 45 19.76 -7.35 -22.88
CA GLN A 45 19.48 -6.10 -22.15
C GLN A 45 17.99 -5.81 -22.06
N LEU A 46 17.23 -6.05 -23.14
CA LEU A 46 15.77 -5.93 -23.12
C LEU A 46 15.15 -6.90 -22.12
N THR A 47 15.55 -8.18 -22.18
CA THR A 47 15.00 -9.22 -21.31
C THR A 47 15.29 -8.93 -19.84
N ASP A 48 16.52 -8.55 -19.52
CA ASP A 48 16.95 -8.19 -18.17
C ASP A 48 16.16 -6.97 -17.64
N SER A 49 15.94 -5.98 -18.49
CA SER A 49 15.24 -4.75 -18.11
C SER A 49 13.74 -4.99 -17.92
N LEU A 50 13.11 -5.80 -18.77
CA LEU A 50 11.73 -6.26 -18.57
C LEU A 50 11.59 -7.07 -17.28
N GLY A 51 12.56 -7.93 -16.97
CA GLY A 51 12.60 -8.68 -15.71
C GLY A 51 12.66 -7.75 -14.49
N LYS A 52 13.50 -6.72 -14.53
CA LYS A 52 13.59 -5.71 -13.45
C LYS A 52 12.28 -4.96 -13.26
N ILE A 53 11.65 -4.50 -14.34
CA ILE A 53 10.35 -3.80 -14.26
C ILE A 53 9.28 -4.72 -13.66
N SER A 54 9.20 -5.98 -14.10
CA SER A 54 8.26 -6.96 -13.54
C SER A 54 8.48 -7.16 -12.04
N GLY A 55 9.72 -7.33 -11.61
CA GLY A 55 10.07 -7.52 -10.20
C GLY A 55 9.68 -6.31 -9.34
N GLU A 56 9.89 -5.10 -9.84
CA GLU A 56 9.51 -3.87 -9.14
C GLU A 56 7.98 -3.74 -9.01
N ILE A 57 7.23 -4.02 -10.09
CA ILE A 57 5.76 -4.01 -10.05
C ILE A 57 5.24 -5.02 -9.02
N ASP A 58 5.79 -6.24 -8.98
CA ASP A 58 5.36 -7.24 -8.03
C ASP A 58 5.69 -6.86 -6.58
N SER A 59 6.87 -6.27 -6.36
CA SER A 59 7.31 -5.75 -5.06
C SER A 59 6.36 -4.67 -4.55
N ILE A 60 6.07 -3.67 -5.39
CA ILE A 60 5.14 -2.60 -5.05
C ILE A 60 3.73 -3.14 -4.80
N THR A 61 3.26 -4.08 -5.61
CA THR A 61 1.93 -4.68 -5.46
C THR A 61 1.79 -5.38 -4.11
N ARG A 62 2.82 -6.10 -3.66
CA ARG A 62 2.86 -6.71 -2.32
C ARG A 62 2.81 -5.66 -1.21
N GLN A 63 3.61 -4.60 -1.32
CA GLN A 63 3.61 -3.52 -0.32
C GLN A 63 2.27 -2.78 -0.24
N LEU A 64 1.59 -2.59 -1.37
CA LEU A 64 0.24 -2.02 -1.41
C LEU A 64 -0.79 -2.92 -0.72
N ALA A 65 -0.66 -4.24 -0.90
CA ALA A 65 -1.52 -5.23 -0.22
C ALA A 65 -1.26 -5.24 1.29
N GLU A 66 0.00 -5.27 1.72
CA GLU A 66 0.40 -5.21 3.14
C GLU A 66 -0.14 -3.96 3.82
N GLY A 67 0.08 -2.77 3.25
CA GLY A 67 -0.45 -1.54 3.82
C GLY A 67 -1.98 -1.51 3.91
N SER A 68 -2.68 -2.11 2.94
CA SER A 68 -4.15 -2.21 2.97
C SER A 68 -4.65 -3.16 4.06
N LEU A 69 -3.91 -4.24 4.35
CA LEU A 69 -4.21 -5.17 5.43
C LEU A 69 -3.96 -4.52 6.80
N ASP A 70 -2.87 -3.75 6.93
CA ASP A 70 -2.56 -2.99 8.15
C ASP A 70 -3.66 -1.95 8.44
N ASP A 71 -4.08 -1.19 7.44
CA ASP A 71 -5.18 -0.22 7.55
C ASP A 71 -6.47 -0.88 8.03
N LEU A 72 -6.78 -2.09 7.53
CA LEU A 72 -7.95 -2.84 7.95
C LEU A 72 -7.84 -3.29 9.40
N ALA A 73 -6.67 -3.80 9.82
CA ALA A 73 -6.43 -4.22 11.19
C ALA A 73 -6.53 -3.04 12.18
N ILE A 74 -6.03 -1.86 11.81
CA ILE A 74 -6.17 -0.63 12.61
C ILE A 74 -7.65 -0.26 12.78
N LYS A 75 -8.43 -0.26 11.70
CA LYS A 75 -9.88 0.03 11.75
C LYS A 75 -10.62 -0.97 12.63
N HIS A 76 -10.28 -2.25 12.56
CA HIS A 76 -10.88 -3.29 13.39
C HIS A 76 -10.63 -3.01 14.88
N ARG A 77 -9.37 -2.80 15.28
CA ARG A 77 -9.02 -2.47 16.68
C ARG A 77 -9.68 -1.18 17.17
N PHE A 78 -9.79 -0.17 16.31
CA PHE A 78 -10.50 1.06 16.65
C PHE A 78 -11.97 0.80 16.97
N LEU A 79 -12.64 -0.03 16.17
CA LEU A 79 -14.04 -0.41 16.42
C LEU A 79 -14.17 -1.21 17.72
N ASP A 80 -13.28 -2.17 17.97
CA ASP A 80 -13.27 -2.93 19.22
C ASP A 80 -13.07 -2.03 20.44
N TYR A 81 -12.18 -1.04 20.37
CA TYR A 81 -11.99 -0.08 21.45
C TYR A 81 -13.21 0.84 21.66
N LYS A 82 -13.87 1.26 20.57
CA LYS A 82 -15.00 2.20 20.63
C LYS A 82 -16.31 1.54 21.04
N PHE A 83 -16.50 0.27 20.69
CA PHE A 83 -17.77 -0.44 20.83
C PHE A 83 -17.66 -1.76 21.60
N GLY A 84 -16.45 -2.28 21.82
CA GLY A 84 -16.18 -3.53 22.54
C GLY A 84 -15.77 -3.28 24.01
N GLU A 85 -16.19 -4.21 24.87
CA GLU A 85 -15.99 -4.30 26.33
C GLU A 85 -16.40 -3.10 27.22
N GLY A 86 -16.61 -1.89 26.67
CA GLY A 86 -17.10 -0.72 27.41
C GLY A 86 -18.59 -0.40 27.23
N ALA A 87 -19.27 -1.04 26.27
CA ALA A 87 -20.70 -0.81 26.04
C ALA A 87 -21.62 -1.45 27.10
N ALA A 88 -21.07 -2.25 28.02
CA ALA A 88 -21.79 -2.82 29.17
C ALA A 88 -21.81 -1.90 30.41
N THR A 89 -21.08 -0.78 30.39
CA THR A 89 -21.15 0.22 31.46
C THR A 89 -21.50 1.58 30.86
N SER A 90 -22.76 1.75 30.50
CA SER A 90 -23.37 3.08 30.62
C SER A 90 -23.06 3.59 32.04
N PRO A 91 -22.48 4.78 32.22
CA PRO A 91 -22.38 5.34 33.56
C PRO A 91 -23.81 5.58 34.03
N GLU A 92 -24.30 4.68 34.85
CA GLU A 92 -25.49 4.87 35.63
C GLU A 92 -25.26 6.15 36.44
N LEU A 93 -25.99 7.21 36.07
CA LEU A 93 -26.00 8.46 36.82
C LEU A 93 -26.78 8.22 38.12
N GLU A 94 -26.23 7.41 39.02
CA GLU A 94 -26.66 7.25 40.41
C GLU A 94 -26.26 8.52 41.18
N HIS A 95 -27.15 9.51 41.18
CA HIS A 95 -27.13 10.58 42.19
C HIS A 95 -27.86 10.07 43.44
N SER A 96 -27.14 9.34 44.30
CA SER A 96 -27.33 9.42 45.76
C SER A 96 -26.26 10.41 46.27
N SER A 97 -26.44 11.34 47.20
CA SER A 97 -27.19 11.37 48.45
C SER A 97 -27.13 12.80 49.01
N THR A 98 -28.13 13.23 49.79
CA THR A 98 -27.85 13.94 51.07
C THR A 98 -29.07 13.85 52.01
N PRO A 99 -28.90 13.34 53.26
CA PRO A 99 -29.83 13.59 54.35
C PRO A 99 -29.41 14.87 55.11
N LYS A 100 -30.38 15.63 55.66
CA LYS A 100 -30.11 16.67 56.69
C LYS A 100 -30.90 16.39 57.97
N PRO A 101 -30.38 16.83 59.13
CA PRO A 101 -30.64 16.20 60.41
C PRO A 101 -31.78 16.83 61.21
N THR A 102 -32.28 15.99 62.10
CA THR A 102 -33.15 16.19 63.26
C THR A 102 -32.97 17.54 63.95
N GLY A 103 -34.10 18.25 64.15
CA GLY A 103 -34.22 19.38 65.06
C GLY A 103 -35.36 19.15 66.06
N ALA A 104 -35.00 18.92 67.32
CA ALA A 104 -35.81 19.17 68.51
C ALA A 104 -34.83 19.72 69.57
N PRO A 105 -35.26 20.65 70.42
CA PRO A 105 -36.04 20.26 71.59
C PRO A 105 -37.43 20.92 71.68
#